data_AF-A0A9E7HV98-F1
#
_entry.id   AF-A0A9E7HV98-F1
#
_cell.length_a   1.000
_cell.length_b   1.000
_cell.length_c   1.000
_cell.angle_alpha   90.00
_cell.angle_beta   90.00
_cell.angle_gamma   90.00
#
_symmetry.space_group_name_H-M   'P 1'
#
loop_
_entity.id
_entity.type
_entity.pdbx_description
1 polymer ?
#
loop_
_entity_poly.entity_id
_entity_poly.type
_entity_poly.pdbx_seq_one_letter_code
_entity_poly.pdbx_strand_id
1 'polypeptide(L)'
;SICKKKSIELLAELRLPKGLFPLEDVEEFGYNREAGFVWLIQKKKKDHTFKKIKRQVSYAPEVTAFVEEGKMKKMTGVKTKELLLWLSIVEMYVDGVSSEKITFKTGTGLSDSFPVAAFELEQ
;
A
#
# COMPACT_ATOMS: atom_id res chain seq x y z
N SER A 1 -0.87 -11.72 13.50
CA SER A 1 -0.51 -10.84 14.62
C SER A 1 -1.60 -9.78 14.82
N ILE A 2 -1.62 -9.11 15.98
CA ILE A 2 -2.50 -7.95 16.23
C ILE A 2 -2.24 -6.84 15.20
N CYS A 3 -0.97 -6.59 14.85
CA CYS A 3 -0.59 -5.60 13.85
C CYS A 3 -1.23 -5.91 12.48
N LYS A 4 -1.11 -7.16 11.99
CA LYS A 4 -1.76 -7.60 10.74
C LYS A 4 -3.29 -7.34 10.75
N LYS A 5 -3.96 -7.67 11.85
CA LYS A 5 -5.41 -7.47 11.99
C LYS A 5 -5.76 -5.98 11.91
N LYS A 6 -5.07 -5.12 12.69
CA LYS A 6 -5.31 -3.67 12.69
C LYS A 6 -5.01 -3.01 11.34
N SER A 7 -3.96 -3.44 10.64
CA SER A 7 -3.67 -2.94 9.29
C SER A 7 -4.78 -3.28 8.30
N ILE A 8 -5.32 -4.51 8.35
CA ILE A 8 -6.44 -4.93 7.49
C ILE A 8 -7.73 -4.18 7.84
N GLU A 9 -8.00 -3.95 9.12
CA GLU A 9 -9.16 -3.16 9.58
C GLU A 9 -9.07 -1.72 9.07
N LEU A 10 -7.90 -1.08 9.16
CA LEU A 10 -7.69 0.25 8.59
C LEU A 10 -7.92 0.27 7.08
N LEU A 11 -7.36 -0.69 6.33
CA LEU A 11 -7.57 -0.76 4.88
C LEU A 11 -9.07 -0.86 4.55
N ALA A 12 -9.81 -1.67 5.30
CA ALA A 12 -11.25 -1.78 5.16
C ALA A 12 -11.99 -0.46 5.46
N GLU A 13 -11.60 0.22 6.56
CA GLU A 13 -12.13 1.53 6.95
C GLU A 13 -11.91 2.57 5.84
N LEU A 14 -10.72 2.56 5.23
CA LEU A 14 -10.35 3.45 4.14
C LEU A 14 -10.88 2.98 2.77
N ARG A 15 -11.66 1.90 2.68
CA ARG A 15 -12.15 1.33 1.41
C ARG A 15 -11.03 0.99 0.40
N LEU A 16 -9.91 0.54 0.92
CA LEU A 16 -8.75 0.09 0.16
C LEU A 16 -8.63 -1.45 0.17
N PRO A 17 -8.10 -2.07 -0.90
CA PRO A 17 -7.94 -3.52 -0.98
C PRO A 17 -7.08 -4.07 0.18
N LYS A 18 -7.54 -5.17 0.80
CA LYS A 18 -6.97 -5.64 2.09
C LYS A 18 -5.63 -6.35 1.96
N GLY A 19 -5.22 -6.70 0.74
CA GLY A 19 -3.95 -7.36 0.41
C GLY A 19 -2.85 -6.41 -0.08
N LEU A 20 -2.98 -5.10 0.13
CA LEU A 20 -2.00 -4.10 -0.34
C LEU A 20 -0.60 -4.22 0.28
N PHE A 21 -0.47 -4.87 1.43
CA PHE A 21 0.79 -4.98 2.16
C PHE A 21 1.14 -6.44 2.48
N PRO A 22 2.42 -6.83 2.41
CA PRO A 22 2.86 -8.16 2.81
C PRO A 22 3.04 -8.26 4.35
N LEU A 23 1.93 -8.47 5.07
CA LEU A 23 1.83 -8.33 6.55
C LEU A 23 2.37 -9.51 7.39
N GLU A 24 3.24 -10.36 6.86
CA GLU A 24 3.71 -11.58 7.56
C GLU A 24 4.69 -11.28 8.71
N ASP A 25 5.58 -10.29 8.53
CA ASP A 25 6.71 -9.98 9.43
C ASP A 25 6.57 -8.60 10.09
N VAL A 26 5.34 -8.13 10.25
CA VAL A 26 5.04 -6.81 10.84
C VAL A 26 5.16 -6.87 12.35
N GLU A 27 6.04 -6.05 12.88
CA GLU A 27 6.34 -5.90 14.31
C GLU A 27 5.48 -4.80 14.92
N GLU A 28 5.28 -3.70 14.20
CA GLU A 28 4.51 -2.55 14.67
C GLU A 28 3.53 -2.04 13.60
N PHE A 29 2.35 -1.63 14.04
CA PHE A 29 1.41 -0.87 13.26
C PHE A 29 0.82 0.24 14.13
N GLY A 30 0.88 1.47 13.64
CA GLY A 30 0.32 2.63 14.30
C GLY A 30 -0.55 3.47 13.38
N TYR A 31 -1.56 4.08 14.00
CA TYR A 31 -2.46 5.02 13.33
C TYR A 31 -2.79 6.17 14.28
N ASN A 32 -2.25 7.35 13.99
CA ASN A 32 -2.70 8.60 14.59
C ASN A 32 -3.93 9.10 13.80
N ARG A 33 -5.12 8.87 14.38
CA ARG A 33 -6.40 9.24 13.78
C ARG A 33 -6.56 10.76 13.62
N GLU A 34 -6.11 11.54 14.60
CA GLU A 34 -6.21 13.01 14.58
C GLU A 34 -5.37 13.62 13.45
N ALA A 35 -4.14 13.11 13.26
CA ALA A 35 -3.26 13.58 12.20
C ALA A 35 -3.52 12.91 10.84
N GLY A 36 -4.33 11.85 10.79
CA GLY A 36 -4.49 11.02 9.60
C GLY A 36 -3.17 10.35 9.16
N PHE A 37 -2.30 9.97 10.11
CA PHE A 37 -0.95 9.46 9.82
C PHE A 37 -0.80 8.00 10.27
N VAL A 38 -0.23 7.17 9.40
CA VAL A 38 -0.06 5.74 9.65
C VAL A 38 1.38 5.32 9.42
N TRP A 39 1.81 4.31 10.17
CA TRP A 39 3.10 3.67 9.98
C TRP A 39 3.03 2.17 10.20
N LEU A 40 3.91 1.47 9.51
CA LEU A 40 4.09 0.03 9.60
C LEU A 40 5.59 -0.25 9.69
N ILE A 41 5.98 -1.00 10.73
CA ILE A 41 7.36 -1.46 10.91
C ILE A 41 7.41 -2.97 10.72
N GLN A 42 8.32 -3.41 9.85
CA GLN A 42 8.59 -4.80 9.55
C GLN A 42 10.07 -5.11 9.78
N LYS A 43 10.37 -6.34 10.20
CA LYS A 43 11.71 -6.76 10.62
C LYS A 43 12.83 -6.46 9.62
N LYS A 44 12.52 -6.52 8.33
CA LYS A 44 13.46 -6.28 7.22
C LYS A 44 12.72 -5.87 5.96
N LYS A 45 13.44 -5.31 4.98
CA LYS A 45 12.92 -5.06 3.63
C LYS A 45 12.27 -6.33 3.06
N LYS A 46 11.13 -6.18 2.38
CA LYS A 46 10.40 -7.27 1.73
C LYS A 46 10.05 -6.92 0.30
N ASP A 47 10.45 -7.77 -0.63
CA ASP A 47 10.00 -7.70 -2.01
C ASP A 47 8.77 -8.61 -2.18
N HIS A 48 7.76 -8.12 -2.87
CA HIS A 48 6.50 -8.80 -3.13
C HIS A 48 6.17 -8.73 -4.62
N THR A 49 5.48 -9.75 -5.13
CA THR A 49 4.99 -9.76 -6.52
C THR A 49 3.48 -9.89 -6.51
N PHE A 50 2.79 -8.85 -6.98
CA PHE A 50 1.35 -8.92 -7.26
C PHE A 50 1.14 -9.72 -8.55
N LYS A 51 0.97 -11.04 -8.41
CA LYS A 51 0.96 -12.00 -9.53
C LYS A 51 -0.05 -11.65 -10.62
N LYS A 52 -1.25 -11.19 -10.22
CA LYS A 52 -2.36 -10.83 -11.13
C LYS A 52 -1.98 -9.72 -12.13
N ILE A 53 -1.06 -8.82 -11.76
CA ILE A 53 -0.58 -7.73 -12.61
C ILE A 53 0.91 -7.83 -12.94
N LYS A 54 1.57 -8.91 -12.50
CA LYS A 54 3.00 -9.18 -12.68
C LYS A 54 3.91 -8.01 -12.24
N ARG A 55 3.52 -7.28 -11.18
CA ARG A 55 4.30 -6.15 -10.64
C ARG A 55 5.10 -6.53 -9.42
N GLN A 56 6.38 -6.17 -9.43
CA GLN A 56 7.30 -6.28 -8.30
C GLN A 56 7.27 -4.99 -7.50
N VAL A 57 7.04 -5.12 -6.19
CA VAL A 57 6.98 -4.01 -5.25
C VAL A 57 7.93 -4.32 -4.08
N SER A 58 8.69 -3.33 -3.65
CA SER A 58 9.60 -3.39 -2.53
C SER A 58 9.04 -2.55 -1.39
N TYR A 59 8.97 -3.14 -0.20
CA TYR A 59 8.59 -2.49 1.05
C TYR A 59 9.83 -2.42 1.96
N ALA A 60 10.17 -1.21 2.42
CA ALA A 60 11.26 -0.97 3.35
C ALA A 60 10.89 -1.44 4.78
N PRO A 61 11.86 -1.51 5.73
CA PRO A 61 11.57 -1.81 7.13
C PRO A 61 10.53 -0.88 7.76
N GLU A 62 10.44 0.38 7.30
CA GLU A 62 9.43 1.34 7.72
C GLU A 62 8.67 1.85 6.49
N VAL A 63 7.34 1.81 6.58
CA VAL A 63 6.41 2.37 5.59
C VAL A 63 5.50 3.35 6.30
N THR A 64 5.39 4.57 5.76
CA THR A 64 4.53 5.61 6.33
C THR A 64 3.66 6.26 5.27
N ALA A 65 2.52 6.82 5.68
CA ALA A 65 1.65 7.59 4.80
C ALA A 65 0.70 8.49 5.60
N PHE A 66 0.17 9.51 4.94
CA PHE A 66 -1.06 10.16 5.37
C PHE A 66 -2.25 9.52 4.66
N VAL A 67 -3.35 9.32 5.37
CA VAL A 67 -4.51 8.56 4.89
C VAL A 67 -5.78 9.40 4.91
N GLU A 68 -6.61 9.17 3.91
CA GLU A 68 -7.99 9.63 3.81
C GLU A 68 -8.82 8.52 3.15
N GLU A 69 -10.15 8.62 3.18
CA GLU A 69 -10.99 7.60 2.57
C GLU A 69 -10.60 7.38 1.10
N GLY A 70 -10.34 6.14 0.72
CA GLY A 70 -9.95 5.72 -0.62
C GLY A 70 -8.52 6.08 -1.01
N LYS A 71 -7.69 6.67 -0.14
CA LYS A 71 -6.40 7.23 -0.55
C LYS A 71 -5.30 7.21 0.51
N MET A 72 -4.07 7.02 0.04
CA MET A 72 -2.86 7.28 0.81
C MET A 72 -1.95 8.24 0.06
N LYS A 73 -1.37 9.23 0.76
CA LYS A 73 -0.53 10.29 0.20
C LYS A 73 0.75 10.47 0.99
N LYS A 74 1.76 11.07 0.34
CA LYS A 74 3.12 11.23 0.88
C LYS A 74 3.67 9.90 1.41
N MET A 75 3.42 8.83 0.66
CA MET A 75 3.87 7.50 1.03
C MET A 75 5.39 7.43 1.03
N THR A 76 5.96 6.70 2.00
CA THR A 76 7.38 6.39 2.06
C THR A 76 7.60 4.89 2.22
N GLY A 77 8.80 4.40 1.90
CA GLY A 77 9.15 3.00 2.09
C GLY A 77 8.59 2.04 1.04
N VAL A 78 7.77 2.48 0.08
CA VAL A 78 7.22 1.63 -0.99
C VAL A 78 7.82 2.01 -2.34
N LYS A 79 8.32 1.03 -3.09
CA LYS A 79 8.83 1.21 -4.46
C LYS A 79 8.23 0.20 -5.43
N THR A 80 7.86 0.63 -6.62
CA THR A 80 7.52 -0.26 -7.74
C THR A 80 8.72 -0.43 -8.66
N LYS A 81 8.82 -1.59 -9.32
CA LYS A 81 9.80 -1.81 -10.37
C LYS A 81 9.19 -1.48 -11.74
N GLU A 82 9.68 -0.41 -12.35
CA GLU A 82 9.38 -0.04 -13.73
C GLU A 82 10.62 -0.23 -14.61
N LEU A 83 10.52 -1.11 -15.60
CA LEU A 83 11.64 -1.59 -16.42
C LEU A 83 12.80 -2.09 -15.52
N LEU A 84 13.93 -1.40 -15.54
CA LEU A 84 15.13 -1.72 -14.75
C LEU A 84 15.29 -0.85 -13.49
N LEU A 85 14.36 0.08 -13.21
CA LEU A 85 14.47 1.05 -12.13
C LEU A 85 13.43 0.81 -11.02
N TRP A 86 13.83 1.09 -9.79
CA TRP A 86 12.94 1.12 -8.63
C TRP A 86 12.48 2.55 -8.36
N LEU A 87 11.19 2.80 -8.53
CA LEU A 87 10.58 4.11 -8.37
C LEU A 87 9.74 4.17 -7.10
N SER A 88 9.91 5.22 -6.29
CA SER A 88 9.13 5.41 -5.07
C SER A 88 7.68 5.71 -5.40
N ILE A 89 6.75 4.95 -4.81
CA ILE A 89 5.32 5.27 -4.80
C ILE A 89 5.10 6.32 -3.73
N VAL A 90 4.47 7.44 -4.09
CA VAL A 90 4.23 8.58 -3.20
C VAL A 90 2.75 8.82 -2.93
N GLU A 91 1.88 8.27 -3.77
CA GLU A 91 0.43 8.38 -3.64
C GLU A 91 -0.24 7.13 -4.25
N MET A 92 -1.34 6.69 -3.64
CA MET A 92 -2.25 5.71 -4.23
C MET A 92 -3.69 6.05 -3.88
N TYR A 93 -4.63 5.75 -4.77
CA TYR A 93 -6.05 6.07 -4.56
C TYR A 93 -7.00 5.21 -5.38
N VAL A 94 -8.24 5.10 -4.92
CA VAL A 94 -9.39 4.53 -5.63
C VAL A 94 -10.39 5.67 -5.89
N ASP A 95 -10.72 5.93 -7.16
CA ASP A 95 -11.61 7.02 -7.55
C ASP A 95 -13.09 6.72 -7.26
N GLY A 96 -13.56 7.10 -6.07
CA GLY A 96 -14.98 7.00 -5.72
C GLY A 96 -15.48 5.57 -5.47
N VAL A 97 -16.74 5.46 -5.05
CA VAL A 97 -17.32 4.25 -4.45
C VAL A 97 -17.47 3.09 -5.45
N SER A 98 -17.56 3.39 -6.75
CA SER A 98 -17.77 2.40 -7.82
C SER A 98 -16.51 2.09 -8.62
N SER A 99 -15.35 2.67 -8.31
CA SER A 99 -14.13 2.39 -9.07
C SER A 99 -13.63 0.99 -8.75
N GLU A 100 -13.55 0.17 -9.79
CA GLU A 100 -12.92 -1.14 -9.73
C GLU A 100 -11.40 -1.07 -9.90
N LYS A 101 -10.83 0.14 -9.96
CA LYS A 101 -9.40 0.38 -10.16
C LYS A 101 -8.79 1.18 -9.02
N ILE A 102 -7.57 0.79 -8.67
CA ILE A 102 -6.66 1.53 -7.81
C ILE A 102 -5.53 2.09 -8.68
N THR A 103 -5.19 3.35 -8.44
CA THR A 103 -4.13 4.07 -9.13
C THR A 103 -2.97 4.32 -8.19
N PHE A 104 -1.75 4.10 -8.68
CA PHE A 104 -0.50 4.40 -7.98
C PHE A 104 0.24 5.50 -8.73
N LYS A 105 0.89 6.39 -8.00
CA LYS A 105 1.74 7.45 -8.55
C LYS A 105 3.12 7.41 -7.96
N THR A 106 4.12 7.63 -8.81
CA THR A 106 5.52 7.71 -8.42
C THR A 106 5.95 9.16 -8.20
N GLY A 107 7.05 9.34 -7.45
CA GLY A 107 7.67 10.67 -7.29
C GLY A 107 8.20 11.29 -8.58
N THR A 108 8.26 10.53 -9.68
CA THR A 108 8.66 11.02 -11.01
C THR A 108 7.46 11.49 -11.85
N GLY A 109 6.24 11.40 -11.31
CA GLY A 109 5.01 11.75 -12.03
C GLY A 109 4.43 10.62 -12.90
N LEU A 110 5.02 9.42 -12.90
CA LEU A 110 4.41 8.26 -13.57
C LEU A 110 3.22 7.76 -12.76
N SER A 111 2.21 7.24 -13.45
CA SER A 111 1.03 6.69 -12.82
C SER A 111 0.50 5.49 -13.59
N ASP A 112 0.10 4.46 -12.85
CA ASP A 112 -0.51 3.25 -13.38
C ASP A 112 -1.76 2.91 -12.58
N SER A 113 -2.80 2.43 -13.28
CA SER A 113 -4.06 1.99 -12.68
C SER A 113 -4.28 0.50 -12.94
N PHE A 114 -4.71 -0.21 -11.90
CA PHE A 114 -4.89 -1.66 -11.93
C PHE A 114 -6.22 -2.05 -11.28
N PRO A 115 -6.80 -3.21 -11.62
CA PRO A 115 -8.00 -3.70 -10.94
C PRO A 115 -7.77 -3.86 -9.42
N VAL A 116 -8.70 -3.39 -8.60
CA VAL A 116 -8.69 -3.55 -7.12
C VAL A 116 -8.55 -5.02 -6.74
N ALA A 117 -9.23 -5.91 -7.46
CA ALA A 117 -9.15 -7.37 -7.28
C ALA A 117 -7.73 -7.95 -7.40
N ALA A 118 -6.77 -7.22 -7.98
CA ALA A 118 -5.36 -7.62 -8.03
C ALA A 118 -4.64 -7.51 -6.68
N PHE A 119 -5.19 -6.74 -5.74
CA PHE A 119 -4.59 -6.41 -4.44
C PHE A 119 -5.45 -6.89 -3.27
N GLU A 120 -6.50 -7.68 -3.52
CA GLU A 120 -7.20 -8.35 -2.44
C GLU A 120 -6.33 -9.48 -1.85
N LEU A 121 -6.65 -9.88 -0.62
CA LEU A 121 -5.97 -10.99 0.04
C LEU A 121 -6.02 -12.24 -0.87
N GLU A 122 -4.88 -12.90 -1.08
CA GLU A 122 -4.86 -14.22 -1.71
C GLU A 122 -5.72 -15.17 -0.84
N GLN A 123 -6.69 -15.86 -1.47
CA GLN A 123 -7.51 -16.89 -0.81
C GLN A 123 -6.69 -18.14 -0.52
#